data_AF-A0A3S4PDA2-F1
#
_entry.id   AF-A0A3S4PDA2-F1
#
_cell.length_a   1.000
_cell.length_b   1.000
_cell.length_c   1.000
_cell.angle_alpha   90.00
_cell.angle_beta   90.00
_cell.angle_gamma   90.00
#
_symmetry.space_group_name_H-M   'P 1'
#
loop_
_entity.id
_entity.type
_entity.pdbx_description
1 polymer ?
#
loop_
_entity_poly.entity_id
_entity_poly.type
_entity_poly.pdbx_seq_one_letter_code
_entity_poly.pdbx_strand_id
1 'polypeptide(L)'
;MIEKQVGKEEVAKRVIENLEKDIDYDASWKNNAIYAIENGLEGAYQFIFAALAGTTYDEYAKNEVLRTFDKFVDDPKDLLTLLYVVANDTIRWEIINLILLKESCKNEITAFLTNIIDNDEEPEQEKYRASQQLTRVGDFDGTLYYLNYMLNHSDDDSEDEFDFYYDAAYLKNIRDLVYLPKMMDLLKISKTQKDRDEFDRLENYVTEVLTNMASESEEGLYKVTEALNLFIVENQGKIEHINFFYPFIERLEHQFYLSQSQKGDLKTALREVAKILR
;
A
#
# COMPACT_ATOMS: atom_id res chain seq x y z
N MET A 1 -29.13 -4.51 -25.89
CA MET A 1 -29.76 -4.92 -27.18
C MET A 1 -30.78 -6.05 -26.99
N ILE A 2 -30.52 -7.02 -26.09
CA ILE A 2 -31.45 -8.12 -25.73
C ILE A 2 -32.61 -7.68 -24.83
N GLU A 3 -32.39 -6.80 -23.85
CA GLU A 3 -33.47 -6.28 -22.98
C GLU A 3 -34.59 -5.59 -23.77
N LYS A 4 -34.26 -4.95 -24.89
CA LYS A 4 -35.23 -4.32 -25.78
C LYS A 4 -36.09 -5.33 -26.56
N GLN A 5 -35.68 -6.59 -26.59
CA GLN A 5 -36.36 -7.68 -27.31
C GLN A 5 -37.13 -8.61 -26.35
N VAL A 6 -36.61 -8.85 -25.14
CA VAL A 6 -37.16 -9.85 -24.19
C VAL A 6 -37.74 -9.21 -22.92
N GLY A 7 -37.40 -7.95 -22.63
CA GLY A 7 -37.80 -7.24 -21.42
C GLY A 7 -36.74 -7.34 -20.31
N LYS A 8 -36.59 -6.26 -19.52
CA LYS A 8 -35.57 -6.17 -18.46
C LYS A 8 -35.76 -7.21 -17.35
N GLU A 9 -37.01 -7.45 -16.94
CA GLU A 9 -37.34 -8.40 -15.87
C GLU A 9 -36.97 -9.84 -16.25
N GLU A 10 -37.26 -10.25 -17.48
CA GLU A 10 -36.95 -11.60 -17.95
C GLU A 10 -35.44 -11.83 -18.09
N VAL A 11 -34.70 -10.81 -18.55
CA VAL A 11 -33.23 -10.86 -18.58
C VAL A 11 -32.67 -10.96 -17.16
N ALA A 12 -33.15 -10.14 -16.22
CA ALA A 12 -32.69 -10.18 -14.83
C ALA A 12 -32.94 -11.56 -14.18
N LYS A 13 -34.14 -12.12 -14.36
CA LYS A 13 -34.47 -13.47 -13.89
C LYS A 13 -33.53 -14.51 -14.49
N ARG A 14 -33.30 -14.45 -15.80
CA ARG A 14 -32.43 -15.41 -16.48
C ARG A 14 -30.99 -15.32 -16.01
N VAL A 15 -30.49 -14.12 -15.73
CA VAL A 15 -29.14 -13.90 -15.20
C VAL A 15 -28.99 -14.55 -13.82
N ILE A 16 -29.97 -14.35 -12.93
CA ILE A 16 -29.97 -14.99 -11.60
C ILE A 16 -29.97 -16.52 -11.75
N GLU A 17 -30.86 -17.07 -12.58
CA GLU A 17 -30.93 -18.53 -12.83
C GLU A 17 -29.63 -19.10 -13.41
N ASN A 18 -28.92 -18.34 -14.26
CA ASN A 18 -27.66 -18.78 -14.84
C ASN A 18 -26.57 -18.82 -13.76
N LEU A 19 -26.48 -17.80 -12.91
CA LEU A 19 -25.49 -17.74 -11.83
C LEU A 19 -25.74 -18.78 -10.75
N GLU A 20 -26.99 -19.15 -10.51
CA GLU A 20 -27.36 -20.22 -9.56
C GLU A 20 -26.94 -21.62 -10.05
N LYS A 21 -26.97 -21.88 -11.36
CA LYS A 21 -26.74 -23.22 -11.93
C LYS A 21 -25.28 -23.56 -12.23
N ASP A 22 -24.37 -22.66 -11.87
CA ASP A 22 -22.98 -22.61 -12.31
C ASP A 22 -22.84 -22.53 -13.85
N ILE A 23 -21.87 -21.74 -14.31
CA ILE A 23 -21.62 -21.50 -15.74
C ILE A 23 -20.23 -22.04 -16.09
N ASP A 24 -20.14 -22.92 -17.07
CA ASP A 24 -18.87 -23.59 -17.44
C ASP A 24 -17.79 -22.67 -18.04
N TYR A 25 -18.18 -21.48 -18.53
CA TYR A 25 -17.28 -20.58 -19.26
C TYR A 25 -17.06 -19.26 -18.50
N ASP A 26 -15.81 -18.92 -18.22
CA ASP A 26 -15.40 -17.71 -17.48
C ASP A 26 -16.04 -16.43 -18.04
N ALA A 27 -15.95 -16.23 -19.36
CA ALA A 27 -16.51 -15.05 -20.02
C ALA A 27 -18.02 -14.94 -19.84
N SER A 28 -18.72 -16.09 -19.82
CA SER A 28 -20.17 -16.11 -19.65
C SER A 28 -20.55 -15.84 -18.20
N TRP A 29 -19.85 -16.45 -17.25
CA TRP A 29 -20.02 -16.15 -15.82
C TRP A 29 -19.79 -14.68 -15.53
N LYS A 30 -18.64 -14.16 -15.95
CA LYS A 30 -18.23 -12.76 -15.79
C LYS A 30 -19.30 -11.79 -16.30
N ASN A 31 -19.81 -12.01 -17.52
CA ASN A 31 -20.82 -11.14 -18.10
C ASN A 31 -22.14 -11.17 -17.33
N ASN A 32 -22.58 -12.34 -16.84
CA ASN A 32 -23.78 -12.45 -16.01
C ASN A 32 -23.56 -11.77 -14.64
N ALA A 33 -22.40 -11.97 -14.01
CA ALA A 33 -22.06 -11.36 -12.73
C ALA A 33 -21.99 -9.83 -12.83
N ILE A 34 -21.28 -9.29 -13.83
CA ILE A 34 -21.20 -7.84 -14.09
C ILE A 34 -22.59 -7.27 -14.33
N TYR A 35 -23.41 -7.90 -15.18
CA TYR A 35 -24.77 -7.43 -15.43
C TYR A 35 -25.60 -7.40 -14.14
N ALA A 36 -25.51 -8.45 -13.31
CA ALA A 36 -26.23 -8.52 -12.04
C ALA A 36 -25.82 -7.40 -11.08
N ILE A 37 -24.52 -7.12 -10.98
CA ILE A 37 -23.98 -6.05 -10.14
C ILE A 37 -24.46 -4.67 -10.65
N GLU A 38 -24.25 -4.36 -11.93
CA GLU A 38 -24.60 -3.06 -12.51
C GLU A 38 -26.11 -2.75 -12.43
N ASN A 39 -26.95 -3.78 -12.34
CA ASN A 39 -28.40 -3.63 -12.24
C ASN A 39 -28.95 -3.82 -10.82
N GLY A 40 -28.10 -3.97 -9.79
CA GLY A 40 -28.53 -4.11 -8.40
C GLY A 40 -29.35 -5.39 -8.15
N LEU A 41 -29.00 -6.49 -8.82
CA LEU A 41 -29.68 -7.78 -8.64
C LEU A 41 -29.15 -8.50 -7.39
N GLU A 42 -29.49 -8.00 -6.20
CA GLU A 42 -28.98 -8.49 -4.90
C GLU A 42 -29.16 -10.01 -4.72
N GLY A 43 -30.25 -10.58 -5.25
CA GLY A 43 -30.49 -12.03 -5.20
C GLY A 43 -29.43 -12.90 -5.91
N ALA A 44 -28.58 -12.30 -6.75
CA ALA A 44 -27.47 -12.96 -7.40
C ALA A 44 -26.16 -12.94 -6.57
N TYR A 45 -26.03 -12.06 -5.57
CA TYR A 45 -24.74 -11.75 -4.95
C TYR A 45 -24.14 -12.95 -4.22
N GLN A 46 -24.96 -13.77 -3.55
CA GLN A 46 -24.51 -15.00 -2.91
C GLN A 46 -23.79 -15.95 -3.88
N PHE A 47 -24.28 -16.07 -5.12
CA PHE A 47 -23.68 -16.95 -6.13
C PHE A 47 -22.39 -16.36 -6.69
N ILE A 48 -22.37 -15.03 -6.87
CA ILE A 48 -21.16 -14.31 -7.27
C ILE A 48 -20.07 -14.48 -6.20
N PHE A 49 -20.43 -14.38 -4.92
CA PHE A 49 -19.48 -14.50 -3.81
C PHE A 49 -18.93 -15.91 -3.67
N ALA A 50 -19.80 -16.93 -3.79
CA ALA A 50 -19.35 -18.31 -3.83
C ALA A 50 -18.34 -18.56 -4.97
N ALA A 51 -18.62 -18.02 -6.16
CA ALA A 51 -17.75 -18.12 -7.33
C ALA A 51 -16.42 -17.37 -7.15
N LEU A 52 -16.43 -16.18 -6.55
CA LEU A 52 -15.23 -15.40 -6.23
C LEU A 52 -14.36 -16.11 -5.18
N ALA A 53 -14.98 -16.72 -4.17
CA ALA A 53 -14.29 -17.42 -3.09
C ALA A 53 -13.64 -18.75 -3.54
N GLY A 54 -14.27 -19.46 -4.48
CA GLY A 54 -13.80 -20.76 -4.97
C GLY A 54 -12.65 -20.69 -5.98
N THR A 55 -12.35 -21.80 -6.65
CA THR A 55 -11.28 -21.91 -7.66
C THR A 55 -11.80 -22.14 -9.09
N THR A 56 -13.13 -22.08 -9.29
CA THR A 56 -13.79 -22.47 -10.53
C THR A 56 -13.45 -21.58 -11.72
N TYR A 57 -13.37 -20.28 -11.48
CA TYR A 57 -13.15 -19.27 -12.52
C TYR A 57 -11.73 -18.72 -12.51
N ASP A 58 -11.27 -18.31 -13.69
CA ASP A 58 -9.96 -17.69 -13.85
C ASP A 58 -9.85 -16.36 -13.10
N GLU A 59 -8.61 -16.00 -12.74
CA GLU A 59 -8.33 -14.83 -11.92
C GLU A 59 -8.66 -13.50 -12.61
N TYR A 60 -8.46 -13.42 -13.92
CA TYR A 60 -8.75 -12.22 -14.70
C TYR A 60 -10.25 -11.91 -14.69
N ALA A 61 -11.09 -12.93 -14.91
CA ALA A 61 -12.54 -12.81 -14.84
C ALA A 61 -13.00 -12.39 -13.44
N LYS A 62 -12.43 -12.99 -12.38
CA LYS A 62 -12.75 -12.64 -11.00
C LYS A 62 -12.36 -11.21 -10.65
N ASN A 63 -11.18 -10.76 -11.05
CA ASN A 63 -10.72 -9.39 -10.80
C ASN A 63 -11.62 -8.35 -11.49
N GLU A 64 -12.10 -8.59 -12.71
CA GLU A 64 -13.08 -7.71 -13.36
C GLU A 64 -14.42 -7.67 -12.60
N VAL A 65 -14.92 -8.82 -12.15
CA VAL A 65 -16.17 -8.89 -11.36
C VAL A 65 -16.00 -8.16 -10.03
N LEU A 66 -14.90 -8.37 -9.32
CA LEU A 66 -14.61 -7.76 -8.03
C LEU A 66 -14.52 -6.22 -8.13
N ARG A 67 -13.83 -5.71 -9.15
CA ARG A 67 -13.76 -4.26 -9.42
C ARG A 67 -15.10 -3.66 -9.78
N THR A 68 -15.92 -4.37 -10.55
CA THR A 68 -17.30 -3.94 -10.82
C THR A 68 -18.13 -3.95 -9.53
N PHE A 69 -17.98 -4.96 -8.68
CA PHE A 69 -18.67 -5.02 -7.38
C PHE A 69 -18.34 -3.82 -6.52
N ASP A 70 -17.05 -3.54 -6.30
CA ASP A 70 -16.61 -2.40 -5.50
C ASP A 70 -17.15 -1.06 -6.02
N LYS A 71 -17.17 -0.89 -7.35
CA LYS A 71 -17.65 0.32 -8.01
C LYS A 71 -19.15 0.58 -7.84
N PHE A 72 -19.98 -0.48 -7.83
CA PHE A 72 -21.44 -0.34 -7.93
C PHE A 72 -22.19 -0.64 -6.64
N VAL A 73 -21.65 -1.48 -5.76
CA VAL A 73 -22.30 -1.84 -4.49
C VAL A 73 -21.81 -0.93 -3.36
N ASP A 74 -20.55 -0.49 -3.41
CA ASP A 74 -19.90 0.40 -2.44
C ASP A 74 -20.17 0.07 -0.95
N ASP A 75 -20.37 -1.21 -0.61
CA ASP A 75 -20.42 -1.69 0.78
C ASP A 75 -19.12 -2.45 1.12
N PRO A 76 -18.21 -1.83 1.90
CA PRO A 76 -16.99 -2.45 2.37
C PRO A 76 -17.19 -3.78 3.14
N LYS A 77 -18.34 -3.96 3.81
CA LYS A 77 -18.57 -5.13 4.69
C LYS A 77 -18.75 -6.43 3.91
N ASP A 78 -19.33 -6.33 2.72
CA ASP A 78 -19.49 -7.49 1.84
C ASP A 78 -18.13 -7.97 1.35
N LEU A 79 -17.26 -7.05 0.95
CA LEU A 79 -15.87 -7.35 0.60
C LEU A 79 -15.10 -7.95 1.78
N LEU A 80 -15.29 -7.40 2.99
CA LEU A 80 -14.67 -7.94 4.20
C LEU A 80 -15.14 -9.38 4.47
N THR A 81 -16.43 -9.67 4.27
CA THR A 81 -16.97 -11.03 4.42
C THR A 81 -16.34 -11.99 3.41
N LEU A 82 -16.20 -11.55 2.16
CA LEU A 82 -15.53 -12.34 1.12
C LEU A 82 -14.06 -12.62 1.43
N LEU A 83 -13.36 -11.65 2.03
CA LEU A 83 -11.94 -11.77 2.40
C LEU A 83 -11.68 -12.97 3.33
N TYR A 84 -12.60 -13.27 4.24
CA TYR A 84 -12.43 -14.38 5.21
C TYR A 84 -12.67 -15.77 4.63
N VAL A 85 -13.19 -15.88 3.40
CA VAL A 85 -13.60 -17.18 2.82
C VAL A 85 -12.93 -17.46 1.47
N VAL A 86 -12.19 -16.50 0.91
CA VAL A 86 -11.53 -16.68 -0.37
C VAL A 86 -10.36 -17.65 -0.27
N ALA A 87 -10.32 -18.64 -1.16
CA ALA A 87 -9.27 -19.66 -1.20
C ALA A 87 -8.07 -19.27 -2.09
N ASN A 88 -8.21 -18.23 -2.91
CA ASN A 88 -7.18 -17.79 -3.85
C ASN A 88 -6.44 -16.56 -3.31
N ASP A 89 -5.12 -16.66 -3.17
CA ASP A 89 -4.28 -15.59 -2.60
C ASP A 89 -4.28 -14.32 -3.45
N THR A 90 -4.28 -14.41 -4.78
CA THR A 90 -4.30 -13.19 -5.60
C THR A 90 -5.59 -12.40 -5.40
N ILE A 91 -6.73 -13.09 -5.37
CA ILE A 91 -8.03 -12.46 -5.08
C ILE A 91 -8.07 -11.92 -3.65
N ARG A 92 -7.50 -12.64 -2.66
CA ARG A 92 -7.34 -12.16 -1.27
C ARG A 92 -6.69 -10.78 -1.24
N TRP A 93 -5.59 -10.61 -1.97
CA TRP A 93 -4.87 -9.34 -2.00
C TRP A 93 -5.55 -8.24 -2.80
N GLU A 94 -6.28 -8.56 -3.87
CA GLU A 94 -7.08 -7.56 -4.57
C GLU A 94 -8.22 -7.04 -3.66
N ILE A 95 -8.88 -7.93 -2.90
CA ILE A 95 -9.88 -7.53 -1.91
C ILE A 95 -9.26 -6.61 -0.85
N ILE A 96 -8.10 -6.96 -0.31
CA ILE A 96 -7.37 -6.11 0.65
C ILE A 96 -7.12 -4.73 0.05
N ASN A 97 -6.62 -4.64 -1.19
CA ASN A 97 -6.34 -3.36 -1.85
C ASN A 97 -7.59 -2.49 -2.02
N LEU A 98 -8.74 -3.08 -2.31
CA LEU A 98 -10.01 -2.36 -2.44
C LEU A 98 -10.52 -1.87 -1.09
N ILE A 99 -10.45 -2.69 -0.03
CA ILE A 99 -10.91 -2.33 1.31
C ILE A 99 -9.98 -1.31 1.98
N LEU A 100 -8.66 -1.41 1.77
CA LEU A 100 -7.66 -0.54 2.40
C LEU A 100 -7.85 0.95 2.05
N LEU A 101 -8.52 1.23 0.94
CA LEU A 101 -8.89 2.59 0.52
C LEU A 101 -10.13 3.14 1.24
N LYS A 102 -10.84 2.30 2.02
CA LYS A 102 -12.10 2.65 2.67
C LYS A 102 -11.89 2.84 4.17
N GLU A 103 -11.98 4.09 4.62
CA GLU A 103 -11.78 4.46 6.03
C GLU A 103 -12.72 3.70 6.99
N SER A 104 -13.92 3.35 6.53
CA SER A 104 -14.93 2.61 7.31
C SER A 104 -14.53 1.20 7.72
N CYS A 105 -13.51 0.59 7.09
CA CYS A 105 -13.02 -0.74 7.42
C CYS A 105 -11.56 -0.77 7.86
N LYS A 106 -10.98 0.41 8.14
CA LYS A 106 -9.55 0.53 8.45
C LYS A 106 -9.14 -0.33 9.66
N ASN A 107 -9.95 -0.36 10.71
CA ASN A 107 -9.61 -1.12 11.91
C ASN A 107 -9.68 -2.64 11.66
N GLU A 108 -10.72 -3.09 10.98
CA GLU A 108 -10.93 -4.50 10.65
C GLU A 108 -9.84 -5.02 9.71
N ILE A 109 -9.47 -4.24 8.69
CA ILE A 109 -8.41 -4.64 7.75
C ILE A 109 -7.03 -4.60 8.41
N THR A 110 -6.75 -3.62 9.28
CA THR A 110 -5.51 -3.61 10.06
C THR A 110 -5.43 -4.84 10.95
N ALA A 111 -6.48 -5.18 11.70
CA ALA A 111 -6.50 -6.38 12.53
C ALA A 111 -6.32 -7.67 11.72
N PHE A 112 -6.93 -7.75 10.53
CA PHE A 112 -6.74 -8.87 9.62
C PHE A 112 -5.27 -9.01 9.17
N LEU A 113 -4.64 -7.91 8.75
CA LEU A 113 -3.23 -7.91 8.32
C LEU A 113 -2.27 -8.23 9.48
N THR A 114 -2.54 -7.73 10.69
CA THR A 114 -1.76 -8.08 11.88
C THR A 114 -1.85 -9.58 12.17
N ASN A 115 -3.04 -10.18 12.05
CA ASN A 115 -3.19 -11.62 12.21
C ASN A 115 -2.39 -12.43 11.17
N ILE A 116 -2.19 -11.93 9.95
CA ILE A 116 -1.31 -12.59 8.97
C ILE A 116 0.13 -12.60 9.48
N ILE A 117 0.64 -11.46 9.98
CA ILE A 117 2.00 -11.36 10.52
C ILE A 117 2.20 -12.32 11.71
N ASP A 118 1.24 -12.34 12.63
CA ASP A 118 1.33 -13.11 13.87
C ASP A 118 1.05 -14.61 13.70
N ASN A 119 0.58 -15.05 12.52
CA ASN A 119 0.26 -16.45 12.26
C ASN A 119 1.50 -17.24 11.83
N ASP A 120 1.98 -18.16 12.66
CA ASP A 120 3.12 -19.04 12.36
C ASP A 120 2.90 -19.97 11.16
N GLU A 121 1.66 -20.19 10.73
CA GLU A 121 1.32 -21.01 9.56
C GLU A 121 1.33 -20.22 8.24
N GLU A 122 1.30 -18.88 8.29
CA GLU A 122 1.37 -18.06 7.07
C GLU A 122 2.80 -18.05 6.51
N PRO A 123 2.98 -18.17 5.18
CA PRO A 123 4.28 -18.04 4.54
C PRO A 123 4.92 -16.69 4.84
N GLU A 124 6.25 -16.68 5.01
CA GLU A 124 7.00 -15.47 5.33
C GLU A 124 6.77 -14.33 4.30
N GLN A 125 6.65 -14.67 3.02
CA GLN A 125 6.36 -13.70 1.96
C GLN A 125 4.98 -13.03 2.13
N GLU A 126 3.99 -13.76 2.66
CA GLU A 126 2.65 -13.22 2.93
C GLU A 126 2.67 -12.30 4.15
N LYS A 127 3.44 -12.64 5.20
CA LYS A 127 3.70 -11.76 6.34
C LYS A 127 4.37 -10.46 5.90
N TYR A 128 5.38 -10.58 5.05
CA TYR A 128 6.07 -9.43 4.48
C TYR A 128 5.13 -8.56 3.64
N ARG A 129 4.30 -9.15 2.77
CA ARG A 129 3.29 -8.41 2.00
C ARG A 129 2.24 -7.73 2.88
N ALA A 130 1.84 -8.35 3.99
CA ALA A 130 0.96 -7.74 4.98
C ALA A 130 1.62 -6.53 5.66
N SER A 131 2.90 -6.65 6.03
CA SER A 131 3.69 -5.59 6.64
C SER A 131 3.83 -4.35 5.74
N GLN A 132 3.91 -4.53 4.42
CA GLN A 132 3.89 -3.45 3.44
C GLN A 132 2.55 -2.68 3.47
N GLN A 133 1.42 -3.38 3.53
CA GLN A 133 0.10 -2.74 3.62
C GLN A 133 -0.12 -2.04 4.97
N LEU A 134 0.37 -2.64 6.07
CA LEU A 134 0.35 -2.02 7.39
C LEU A 134 1.20 -0.75 7.44
N THR A 135 2.38 -0.77 6.82
CA THR A 135 3.22 0.43 6.64
C THR A 135 2.47 1.54 5.90
N ARG A 136 1.72 1.18 4.84
CA ARG A 136 0.93 2.14 4.06
C ARG A 136 -0.15 2.84 4.89
N VAL A 137 -0.74 2.17 5.88
CA VAL A 137 -1.76 2.76 6.76
C VAL A 137 -1.19 3.38 8.05
N GLY A 138 0.14 3.35 8.21
CA GLY A 138 0.84 3.95 9.35
C GLY A 138 0.79 3.11 10.62
N ASP A 139 0.58 1.80 10.50
CA ASP A 139 0.60 0.88 11.65
C ASP A 139 2.03 0.65 12.17
N PHE A 140 2.20 0.68 13.49
CA PHE A 140 3.53 0.68 14.09
C PHE A 140 4.26 -0.66 13.98
N ASP A 141 3.60 -1.72 14.45
CA ASP A 141 4.21 -3.05 14.51
C ASP A 141 4.43 -3.62 13.10
N GLY A 142 3.48 -3.39 12.19
CA GLY A 142 3.64 -3.75 10.79
C GLY A 142 4.77 -3.00 10.09
N THR A 143 4.94 -1.69 10.37
CA THR A 143 6.10 -0.94 9.85
C THR A 143 7.41 -1.50 10.42
N LEU A 144 7.44 -1.85 11.70
CA LEU A 144 8.62 -2.41 12.32
C LEU A 144 9.00 -3.76 11.71
N TYR A 145 8.01 -4.62 11.45
CA TYR A 145 8.19 -5.88 10.75
C TYR A 145 8.78 -5.67 9.36
N TYR A 146 8.16 -4.80 8.57
CA TYR A 146 8.60 -4.46 7.22
C TYR A 146 10.07 -4.03 7.18
N LEU A 147 10.46 -3.11 8.07
CA LEU A 147 11.85 -2.64 8.14
C LEU A 147 12.83 -3.73 8.61
N ASN A 148 12.44 -4.55 9.59
CA ASN A 148 13.26 -5.69 10.01
C ASN A 148 13.46 -6.69 8.88
N TYR A 149 12.40 -6.99 8.12
CA TYR A 149 12.47 -7.88 6.98
C TYR A 149 13.48 -7.37 5.94
N MET A 150 13.39 -6.10 5.55
CA MET A 150 14.34 -5.49 4.60
C MET A 150 15.79 -5.54 5.10
N LEU A 151 16.02 -5.29 6.40
CA LEU A 151 17.34 -5.32 7.00
C LEU A 151 17.93 -6.74 7.05
N ASN A 152 17.11 -7.76 7.26
CA ASN A 152 17.56 -9.15 7.40
C ASN A 152 17.79 -9.83 6.04
N HIS A 153 17.13 -9.37 4.98
CA HIS A 153 17.23 -9.92 3.63
C HIS A 153 18.06 -9.05 2.69
N SER A 154 18.75 -8.03 3.21
CA SER A 154 19.57 -7.15 2.36
C SER A 154 20.74 -7.87 1.72
N ASP A 155 21.33 -8.83 2.45
CA ASP A 155 22.58 -9.52 2.08
C ASP A 155 22.34 -10.90 1.45
N ASP A 156 21.09 -11.26 1.15
CA ASP A 156 20.78 -12.54 0.53
C ASP A 156 21.14 -12.48 -0.97
N ASP A 157 22.24 -13.14 -1.35
CA ASP A 157 22.68 -13.29 -2.74
C ASP A 157 21.74 -14.22 -3.55
N SER A 158 20.63 -14.68 -2.96
CA SER A 158 19.59 -15.41 -3.68
C SER A 158 18.86 -14.44 -4.62
N GLU A 159 19.12 -14.57 -5.92
CA GLU A 159 18.56 -13.75 -7.00
C GLU A 159 17.02 -13.74 -7.10
N ASP A 160 16.31 -14.57 -6.32
CA ASP A 160 14.94 -14.98 -6.68
C ASP A 160 13.77 -14.35 -5.89
N GLU A 161 13.94 -13.60 -4.78
CA GLU A 161 12.76 -13.19 -3.99
C GLU A 161 12.66 -11.75 -3.49
N PHE A 162 13.76 -11.00 -3.32
CA PHE A 162 13.70 -9.64 -2.74
C PHE A 162 14.30 -8.57 -3.65
N ASP A 163 13.43 -7.71 -4.18
CA ASP A 163 13.79 -6.65 -5.12
C ASP A 163 13.48 -5.28 -4.51
N PHE A 164 14.53 -4.61 -4.03
CA PHE A 164 14.46 -3.24 -3.51
C PHE A 164 13.76 -2.25 -4.45
N TYR A 165 13.65 -2.51 -5.77
CA TYR A 165 12.86 -1.70 -6.69
C TYR A 165 11.39 -1.62 -6.26
N TYR A 166 10.74 -2.77 -6.08
CA TYR A 166 9.31 -2.85 -5.78
C TYR A 166 9.08 -2.79 -4.29
N ASP A 167 9.99 -3.40 -3.54
CA ASP A 167 9.85 -3.63 -2.12
C ASP A 167 10.05 -2.39 -1.28
N ALA A 168 10.96 -1.48 -1.67
CA ALA A 168 11.22 -0.23 -0.95
C ALA A 168 10.16 0.85 -1.20
N ALA A 169 9.23 0.65 -2.14
CA ALA A 169 8.24 1.67 -2.53
C ALA A 169 7.29 2.08 -1.38
N TYR A 170 7.17 1.25 -0.33
CA TYR A 170 6.35 1.53 0.84
C TYR A 170 7.05 2.41 1.88
N LEU A 171 8.39 2.53 1.83
CA LEU A 171 9.17 3.40 2.72
C LEU A 171 8.64 4.84 2.71
N LYS A 172 8.23 5.37 1.55
CA LYS A 172 7.71 6.74 1.41
C LYS A 172 6.50 7.07 2.31
N ASN A 173 5.80 6.06 2.82
CA ASN A 173 4.68 6.26 3.75
C ASN A 173 5.13 6.52 5.19
N ILE A 174 6.40 6.24 5.51
CA ILE A 174 7.00 6.42 6.83
C ILE A 174 7.34 7.89 7.04
N ARG A 175 6.87 8.45 8.17
CA ARG A 175 7.11 9.85 8.56
C ARG A 175 7.53 10.03 10.02
N ASP A 176 7.28 9.03 10.86
CA ASP A 176 7.53 9.12 12.29
C ASP A 176 9.01 8.92 12.62
N LEU A 177 9.56 9.81 13.45
CA LEU A 177 10.95 9.80 13.89
C LEU A 177 11.32 8.55 14.69
N VAL A 178 10.35 7.79 15.21
CA VAL A 178 10.60 6.51 15.89
C VAL A 178 11.34 5.51 14.99
N TYR A 179 11.18 5.60 13.67
CA TYR A 179 11.85 4.72 12.71
C TYR A 179 13.21 5.23 12.23
N LEU A 180 13.62 6.44 12.64
CA LEU A 180 14.88 7.05 12.21
C LEU A 180 16.09 6.12 12.41
N PRO A 181 16.27 5.40 13.54
CA PRO A 181 17.40 4.47 13.70
C PRO A 181 17.45 3.41 12.59
N LYS A 182 16.30 2.81 12.25
CA LYS A 182 16.21 1.80 11.18
C LYS A 182 16.44 2.40 9.79
N MET A 183 16.04 3.66 9.57
CA MET A 183 16.36 4.37 8.33
C MET A 183 17.87 4.57 8.18
N MET A 184 18.58 4.85 9.28
CA MET A 184 20.04 4.96 9.27
C MET A 184 20.72 3.61 9.00
N ASP A 185 20.17 2.51 9.52
CA ASP A 185 20.65 1.16 9.21
C ASP A 185 20.47 0.82 7.71
N LEU A 186 19.31 1.14 7.13
CA LEU A 186 19.06 0.97 5.70
C LEU A 186 19.96 1.87 4.83
N LEU A 187 20.23 3.11 5.27
CA LEU A 187 21.18 4.01 4.60
C LEU A 187 22.59 3.43 4.59
N LYS A 188 22.98 2.74 5.66
CA LYS A 188 24.27 2.06 5.73
C LYS A 188 24.36 0.95 4.68
N ILE A 189 23.35 0.10 4.63
CA ILE A 189 23.26 -1.01 3.67
C ILE A 189 23.35 -0.47 2.23
N SER A 190 22.58 0.57 1.92
CA SER A 190 22.57 1.17 0.57
C SER A 190 23.93 1.69 0.13
N LYS A 191 24.85 1.98 1.07
CA LYS A 191 26.20 2.49 0.79
C LYS A 191 27.30 1.43 0.83
N THR A 192 27.06 0.25 1.40
CA THR A 192 28.09 -0.77 1.59
C THR A 192 28.04 -1.91 0.58
N GLN A 193 26.92 -2.12 -0.11
CA GLN A 193 26.78 -3.16 -1.11
C GLN A 193 27.39 -2.72 -2.45
N LYS A 194 28.41 -3.45 -2.93
CA LYS A 194 29.31 -3.00 -4.00
C LYS A 194 28.91 -3.38 -5.43
N ASP A 195 27.94 -4.29 -5.63
CA ASP A 195 27.72 -4.93 -6.94
C ASP A 195 26.29 -4.80 -7.51
N ARG A 196 25.47 -3.84 -7.05
CA ARG A 196 24.16 -3.54 -7.67
C ARG A 196 24.32 -2.40 -8.68
N ASP A 197 24.90 -2.71 -9.85
CA ASP A 197 25.35 -1.76 -10.89
C ASP A 197 24.21 -1.07 -11.70
N GLU A 198 22.94 -1.23 -11.33
CA GLU A 198 21.85 -0.50 -11.99
C GLU A 198 20.79 0.01 -10.98
N PHE A 199 20.99 1.26 -10.55
CA PHE A 199 20.09 2.15 -9.79
C PHE A 199 20.06 2.01 -8.25
N ASP A 200 20.77 2.95 -7.58
CA ASP A 200 20.65 3.38 -6.18
C ASP A 200 19.21 3.81 -5.77
N ARG A 201 18.21 2.93 -5.86
CA ARG A 201 16.83 3.26 -5.48
C ARG A 201 16.61 3.22 -3.98
N LEU A 202 17.27 2.32 -3.27
CA LEU A 202 17.14 2.25 -1.81
C LEU A 202 17.62 3.53 -1.15
N GLU A 203 18.79 4.06 -1.52
CA GLU A 203 19.25 5.36 -1.02
C GLU A 203 18.26 6.47 -1.35
N ASN A 204 17.70 6.48 -2.56
CA ASN A 204 16.70 7.49 -2.93
C ASN A 204 15.44 7.40 -2.06
N TYR A 205 14.91 6.20 -1.82
CA TYR A 205 13.76 6.02 -0.92
C TYR A 205 14.11 6.40 0.52
N VAL A 206 15.26 5.99 1.03
CA VAL A 206 15.68 6.32 2.40
C VAL A 206 15.88 7.83 2.54
N THR A 207 16.57 8.48 1.61
CA THR A 207 16.78 9.93 1.64
C THR A 207 15.47 10.71 1.46
N GLU A 208 14.52 10.21 0.67
CA GLU A 208 13.16 10.76 0.60
C GLU A 208 12.43 10.67 1.95
N VAL A 209 12.50 9.50 2.62
CA VAL A 209 11.91 9.32 3.95
C VAL A 209 12.55 10.24 4.98
N LEU A 210 13.88 10.34 5.01
CA LEU A 210 14.59 11.28 5.88
C LEU A 210 14.19 12.73 5.60
N THR A 211 13.98 13.08 4.32
CA THR A 211 13.48 14.40 3.92
C THR A 211 12.08 14.66 4.46
N ASN A 212 11.19 13.66 4.36
CA ASN A 212 9.83 13.75 4.90
C ASN A 212 9.87 13.92 6.42
N MET A 213 10.61 13.09 7.14
CA MET A 213 10.80 13.18 8.60
C MET A 213 11.33 14.56 9.02
N ALA A 214 12.33 15.09 8.31
CA ALA A 214 12.90 16.41 8.56
C ALA A 214 11.92 17.55 8.29
N SER A 215 11.00 17.36 7.34
CA SER A 215 10.04 18.39 6.91
C SER A 215 8.83 18.55 7.84
N GLU A 216 8.53 17.55 8.66
CA GLU A 216 7.34 17.56 9.54
C GLU A 216 7.44 18.59 10.67
N SER A 217 8.63 18.80 11.25
CA SER A 217 8.83 19.72 12.38
C SER A 217 10.29 20.14 12.55
N GLU A 218 10.54 21.20 13.32
CA GLU A 218 11.92 21.61 13.70
C GLU A 218 12.65 20.50 14.46
N GLU A 219 11.93 19.78 15.35
CA GLU A 219 12.48 18.61 16.05
C GLU A 219 12.88 17.52 15.06
N GLY A 220 12.04 17.27 14.05
CA GLY A 220 12.33 16.33 12.97
C GLY A 220 13.58 16.72 12.19
N LEU A 221 13.67 17.97 11.76
CA LEU A 221 14.87 18.50 11.11
C LEU A 221 16.11 18.27 11.97
N TYR A 222 16.07 18.68 13.24
CA TYR A 222 17.19 18.56 14.16
C TYR A 222 17.65 17.11 14.35
N LYS A 223 16.72 16.18 14.63
CA LYS A 223 17.08 14.76 14.85
C LYS A 223 17.65 14.11 13.60
N VAL A 224 17.08 14.39 12.43
CA VAL A 224 17.56 13.84 11.16
C VAL A 224 18.96 14.37 10.83
N THR A 225 19.20 15.67 10.99
CA THR A 225 20.53 16.24 10.71
C THR A 225 21.58 15.78 11.71
N GLU A 226 21.24 15.65 13.00
CA GLU A 226 22.12 15.06 14.02
C GLU A 226 22.49 13.60 13.67
N ALA A 227 21.50 12.77 13.34
CA ALA A 227 21.72 11.38 12.96
C ALA A 227 22.60 11.24 11.71
N LEU A 228 22.39 12.08 10.69
CA LEU A 228 23.23 12.11 9.49
C LEU A 228 24.66 12.54 9.79
N ASN A 229 24.86 13.57 10.63
CA ASN A 229 26.19 13.99 11.04
C ASN A 229 26.94 12.88 11.80
N LEU A 230 26.28 12.22 12.74
CA LEU A 230 26.86 11.07 13.45
C LEU A 230 27.20 9.94 12.48
N PHE A 231 26.31 9.62 11.56
CA PHE A 231 26.52 8.59 10.54
C PHE A 231 27.73 8.87 9.66
N ILE A 232 27.94 10.13 9.23
CA ILE A 232 29.12 10.54 8.48
C ILE A 232 30.40 10.31 9.30
N VAL A 233 30.42 10.77 10.55
CA VAL A 233 31.58 10.65 11.44
C VAL A 233 31.93 9.19 11.73
N GLU A 234 30.94 8.35 12.04
CA GLU A 234 31.16 6.94 12.40
C GLU A 234 31.63 6.07 11.23
N ASN A 235 31.29 6.47 10.00
CA ASN A 235 31.61 5.73 8.78
C ASN A 235 32.70 6.39 7.93
N GLN A 236 33.29 7.48 8.42
CA GLN A 236 34.41 8.15 7.74
C GLN A 236 35.58 7.18 7.55
N GLY A 237 36.02 7.03 6.30
CA GLY A 237 37.10 6.11 5.93
C GLY A 237 36.69 4.63 5.85
N LYS A 238 35.42 4.29 6.15
CA LYS A 238 34.85 2.94 5.99
C LYS A 238 33.95 2.85 4.75
N ILE A 239 33.14 3.88 4.53
CA ILE A 239 32.22 4.02 3.40
C ILE A 239 32.79 5.06 2.43
N GLU A 240 32.87 4.71 1.16
CA GLU A 240 33.35 5.63 0.13
C GLU A 240 32.38 6.81 -0.05
N HIS A 241 32.91 8.00 -0.28
CA HIS A 241 32.12 9.20 -0.56
C HIS A 241 31.06 9.59 0.50
N ILE A 242 31.17 9.11 1.74
CA ILE A 242 30.22 9.41 2.82
C ILE A 242 30.00 10.93 3.08
N ASN A 243 31.03 11.74 2.81
CA ASN A 243 30.96 13.20 2.95
C ASN A 243 29.98 13.87 1.98
N PHE A 244 29.47 13.18 0.95
CA PHE A 244 28.44 13.72 0.06
C PHE A 244 27.08 13.90 0.74
N PHE A 245 26.90 13.40 1.96
CA PHE A 245 25.73 13.70 2.78
C PHE A 245 25.76 15.11 3.41
N TYR A 246 26.90 15.81 3.47
CA TYR A 246 26.92 17.21 3.95
C TYR A 246 26.05 18.14 3.07
N PRO A 247 26.20 18.14 1.73
CA PRO A 247 25.26 18.87 0.86
C PRO A 247 23.79 18.44 1.00
N PHE A 248 23.53 17.17 1.35
CA PHE A 248 22.16 16.70 1.60
C PHE A 248 21.58 17.34 2.87
N ILE A 249 22.34 17.40 3.96
CA ILE A 249 21.94 18.08 5.20
C ILE A 249 21.60 19.55 4.93
N GLU A 250 22.47 20.28 4.22
CA GLU A 250 22.21 21.69 3.86
C GLU A 250 20.92 21.85 3.05
N ARG A 251 20.65 20.90 2.14
CA ARG A 251 19.42 20.89 1.34
C ARG A 251 18.19 20.66 2.21
N LEU A 252 18.24 19.77 3.20
CA LEU A 252 17.14 19.53 4.15
C LEU A 252 16.78 20.81 4.91
N GLU A 253 17.79 21.48 5.46
CA GLU A 253 17.60 22.75 6.18
C GLU A 253 16.97 23.82 5.29
N HIS A 254 17.53 24.01 4.09
CA HIS A 254 17.01 24.99 3.13
C HIS A 254 15.55 24.68 2.73
N GLN A 255 15.24 23.42 2.43
CA GLN A 255 13.87 23.01 2.08
C GLN A 255 12.89 23.22 3.23
N PHE A 256 13.28 22.88 4.46
CA PHE A 256 12.47 23.10 5.65
C PHE A 256 12.13 24.59 5.82
N TYR A 257 13.13 25.48 5.88
CA TYR A 257 12.91 26.91 6.09
C TYR A 257 12.16 27.58 4.92
N LEU A 258 12.40 27.14 3.68
CA LEU A 258 11.64 27.61 2.53
C LEU A 258 10.15 27.23 2.66
N SER A 259 9.84 26.00 3.08
CA SER A 259 8.45 25.57 3.27
C SER A 259 7.73 26.33 4.39
N GLN A 260 8.43 26.67 5.48
CA GLN A 260 7.86 27.42 6.59
C GLN A 260 7.58 28.88 6.22
N SER A 261 8.46 29.52 5.46
CA SER A 261 8.24 30.90 4.99
C SER A 261 7.00 31.02 4.10
N GLN A 262 6.81 30.08 3.15
CA GLN A 262 5.62 30.02 2.30
C GLN A 262 4.31 29.79 3.09
N LYS A 263 4.32 28.93 4.11
CA LYS A 263 3.17 28.72 5.00
C LYS A 263 2.82 30.00 5.79
N GLY A 264 3.83 30.75 6.23
CA GLY A 264 3.66 32.04 6.89
C GLY A 264 2.95 33.07 6.02
N ASP A 265 3.35 33.17 4.74
CA ASP A 265 2.78 34.09 3.76
C ASP A 265 1.31 33.75 3.45
N LEU A 266 1.00 32.46 3.24
CA LEU A 266 -0.36 32.00 2.97
C LEU A 266 -1.30 32.27 4.16
N LYS A 267 -0.86 32.00 5.39
CA LYS A 267 -1.65 32.27 6.60
C LYS A 267 -1.91 33.77 6.79
N THR A 268 -0.97 34.60 6.38
CA THR A 268 -1.10 36.06 6.40
C THR A 268 -2.11 36.52 5.35
N ALA A 269 -2.02 36.00 4.11
CA ALA A 269 -2.99 36.29 3.05
C ALA A 269 -4.42 35.88 3.43
N LEU A 270 -4.60 34.68 4.01
CA LEU A 270 -5.91 34.20 4.46
C LEU A 270 -6.51 35.06 5.59
N ARG A 271 -5.67 35.58 6.49
CA ARG A 271 -6.12 36.52 7.54
C ARG A 271 -6.59 37.85 6.98
N GLU A 272 -5.91 38.39 5.97
CA GLU A 272 -6.31 39.63 5.31
C GLU A 272 -7.64 39.46 4.55
N VAL A 273 -7.82 38.34 3.83
CA VAL A 273 -9.10 38.01 3.18
C VAL A 273 -10.23 37.90 4.21
N ALA A 274 -9.99 37.26 5.36
CA ALA A 274 -10.99 37.13 6.42
C ALA A 274 -11.37 38.47 7.09
N LYS A 275 -10.49 39.49 7.04
CA LYS A 275 -10.81 40.85 7.51
C LYS A 275 -11.69 41.62 6.52
N ILE A 276 -11.57 41.34 5.22
CA ILE A 276 -12.36 41.99 4.17
C ILE A 276 -13.78 41.40 4.10
N LEU A 277 -13.96 40.14 4.52
CA LEU A 277 -15.24 39.44 4.53
C LEU A 277 -16.06 39.65 5.82
N ARG A 278 -15.61 40.50 6.74
CA ARG A 278 -16.34 40.94 7.94
C ARG A 278 -16.82 42.37 7.78
#